data_AF-A0A7V3WP10-F1
#
_entry.id   AF-A0A7V3WP10-F1
#
_cell.length_a   1.000
_cell.length_b   1.000
_cell.length_c   1.000
_cell.angle_alpha   90.00
_cell.angle_beta   90.00
_cell.angle_gamma   90.00
#
_symmetry.space_group_name_H-M   'P 1'
#
loop_
_entity.id
_entity.type
_entity.pdbx_description
1 polymer ?
#
loop_
_entity_poly.entity_id
_entity_poly.type
_entity_poly.pdbx_seq_one_letter_code
_entity_poly.pdbx_strand_id
1 'polypeptide(L)'
;MQRFNRICLKSVRWSGWALIPVVLLFLFSGYAMSGRYGFGRWLDESTALALHKLLHLPLMILVLAHVLPACYLAIQRWGWIGQRTET
;
A
#
# COMPACT_ATOMS: atom_id res chain seq x y z
N MET A 1 0.08 18.43 17.86
CA MET A 1 -0.44 18.03 16.52
C MET A 1 0.64 18.03 15.43
N GLN A 2 1.44 19.08 15.27
CA GLN A 2 2.40 19.16 14.14
C GLN A 2 3.45 18.03 14.06
N ARG A 3 3.93 17.50 15.19
CA ARG A 3 4.85 16.35 15.21
C ARG A 3 4.19 15.06 14.69
N PHE A 4 2.95 14.80 15.09
CA PHE A 4 2.19 13.63 14.65
C PHE A 4 1.89 13.70 13.14
N ASN A 5 1.44 14.86 12.64
CA ASN A 5 1.23 15.08 11.21
C ASN A 5 2.50 14.85 10.39
N ARG A 6 3.67 15.29 10.90
CA ARG A 6 4.96 15.06 10.25
C ARG A 6 5.31 13.57 10.19
N ILE A 7 5.00 12.81 11.24
CA ILE A 7 5.17 11.35 11.24
C ILE A 7 4.23 10.72 10.22
N CYS A 8 2.93 11.05 10.25
CA CYS A 8 1.95 10.55 9.28
C CYS A 8 2.37 10.84 7.82
N LEU A 9 2.82 12.06 7.53
CA LEU A 9 3.29 12.44 6.19
C LEU A 9 4.52 11.64 5.74
N LYS A 10 5.48 11.41 6.65
CA LYS A 10 6.64 10.55 6.36
C LYS A 10 6.18 9.11 6.13
N SER A 11 5.32 8.57 6.98
CA SER A 11 4.77 7.22 6.85
C SER A 11 4.07 7.03 5.52
N VAL A 12 3.22 7.98 5.08
CA VAL A 12 2.54 7.94 3.77
C VAL A 12 3.54 7.95 2.62
N ARG A 13 4.58 8.79 2.67
CA ARG A 13 5.60 8.84 1.61
C ARG A 13 6.40 7.54 1.50
N TRP A 14 6.88 7.02 2.62
CA TRP A 14 7.66 5.78 2.64
C TRP A 14 6.81 4.56 2.26
N SER A 15 5.61 4.43 2.84
CA SER A 15 4.70 3.33 2.49
C SER A 15 4.21 3.41 1.05
N GLY A 16 4.00 4.62 0.49
CA GLY A 16 3.65 4.81 -0.92
C GLY A 16 4.74 4.28 -1.86
N TRP A 17 6.00 4.63 -1.60
CA TRP A 17 7.12 4.11 -2.38
C TRP A 17 7.28 2.59 -2.26
N ALA A 18 7.06 2.03 -1.07
CA ALA A 18 7.13 0.58 -0.85
C ALA A 18 5.93 -0.16 -1.47
N LEU A 19 4.74 0.45 -1.52
CA LEU A 19 3.54 -0.13 -2.10
C LEU A 19 3.68 -0.35 -3.61
N ILE A 20 4.35 0.55 -4.33
CA ILE A 20 4.53 0.43 -5.79
C ILE A 20 5.12 -0.93 -6.19
N PRO A 21 6.34 -1.33 -5.75
CA PRO A 21 6.91 -2.61 -6.13
C PRO A 21 6.11 -3.80 -5.59
N VAL A 22 5.57 -3.72 -4.37
CA VAL A 22 4.81 -4.84 -3.76
C VAL A 22 3.51 -5.10 -4.53
N VAL A 23 2.77 -4.06 -4.89
CA VAL A 23 1.54 -4.19 -5.69
C VAL A 23 1.87 -4.74 -7.07
N LEU A 24 2.92 -4.25 -7.73
CA LEU A 24 3.34 -4.75 -9.03
C LEU A 24 3.71 -6.25 -8.99
N LEU A 25 4.47 -6.67 -7.98
CA LEU A 25 4.84 -8.08 -7.79
C LEU A 25 3.61 -8.95 -7.45
N PHE A 26 2.68 -8.42 -6.66
CA PHE A 26 1.44 -9.11 -6.31
C PHE A 26 0.55 -9.34 -7.55
N LEU A 27 0.42 -8.32 -8.41
CA LEU A 27 -0.29 -8.43 -9.68
C LEU A 27 0.42 -9.38 -10.64
N PHE A 28 1.74 -9.24 -10.79
CA PHE A 28 2.57 -10.11 -11.62
C PHE A 28 2.40 -11.58 -11.25
N SER A 29 2.49 -11.92 -9.96
CA SER A 29 2.30 -13.29 -9.48
C SER A 29 0.88 -13.81 -9.73
N GLY A 30 -0.15 -12.97 -9.61
CA GLY A 30 -1.52 -13.34 -9.96
C GLY A 30 -1.72 -13.61 -11.47
N TYR A 31 -1.09 -12.80 -12.34
CA TYR A 31 -1.13 -13.04 -13.78
C TYR A 31 -0.29 -14.25 -14.20
N ALA A 32 0.84 -14.50 -13.54
CA ALA A 32 1.66 -15.69 -13.76
C ALA A 32 0.89 -16.97 -13.38
N MET A 33 0.24 -16.98 -12.21
CA MET A 33 -0.59 -18.11 -11.75
C MET A 33 -1.76 -18.39 -12.69
N SER A 34 -2.43 -17.35 -13.21
CA SER A 34 -3.55 -17.52 -14.15
C SER A 34 -3.12 -17.80 -15.60
N GLY A 35 -1.81 -17.84 -15.89
CA GLY A 35 -1.26 -18.04 -17.24
C GLY A 35 -1.62 -16.94 -18.25
N ARG A 36 -2.19 -15.81 -17.79
CA ARG A 36 -2.71 -14.75 -18.67
C ARG A 36 -1.58 -13.92 -19.26
N TYR A 37 -1.81 -13.37 -20.46
CA TYR A 37 -0.88 -12.48 -21.16
C TYR A 37 0.55 -13.03 -21.34
N GLY A 38 0.73 -14.36 -21.30
CA GLY A 38 2.04 -15.00 -21.41
C GLY A 38 2.88 -14.99 -20.13
N PHE A 39 2.36 -14.50 -19.00
CA PHE A 39 3.10 -14.46 -17.73
C PHE A 39 3.38 -15.84 -17.15
N GLY A 40 2.57 -16.85 -17.45
CA GLY A 40 2.80 -18.25 -17.03
C GLY A 40 4.06 -18.90 -17.61
N ARG A 41 4.76 -18.24 -18.55
CA ARG A 41 6.07 -18.68 -19.05
C ARG A 41 7.24 -18.24 -18.15
N TRP A 42 7.01 -17.26 -17.28
CA TRP A 42 8.07 -16.66 -16.45
C TRP A 42 8.24 -17.38 -15.12
N LEU A 43 7.15 -17.90 -14.56
CA LEU A 43 7.11 -18.67 -13.33
C LEU A 43 6.17 -19.86 -13.52
N ASP A 44 6.56 -21.01 -13.00
CA ASP A 44 5.63 -22.12 -12.84
C ASP A 44 4.53 -21.74 -11.82
N GLU A 45 3.37 -22.38 -11.97
CA GLU A 45 2.19 -22.08 -11.17
C GLU A 45 2.45 -22.20 -9.65
N SER A 46 3.26 -23.17 -9.24
CA SER A 46 3.53 -23.42 -7.82
C SER A 46 4.40 -22.31 -7.20
N THR A 47 5.42 -21.84 -7.93
CA THR A 47 6.24 -20.70 -7.53
C THR A 47 5.44 -19.39 -7.56
N ALA A 48 4.61 -19.19 -8.59
CA ALA A 48 3.73 -18.02 -8.67
C ALA A 48 2.75 -17.96 -7.48
N LEU A 49 2.14 -19.10 -7.12
CA LEU A 49 1.26 -19.21 -5.98
C LEU A 49 1.99 -18.96 -4.66
N ALA A 50 3.18 -19.52 -4.47
CA ALA A 50 3.99 -19.31 -3.27
C ALA A 50 4.36 -17.83 -3.10
N LEU A 51 4.83 -17.18 -4.17
CA LEU A 51 5.14 -15.76 -4.18
C LEU A 51 3.91 -14.90 -3.87
N HIS A 52 2.77 -15.19 -4.51
CA HIS A 52 1.53 -14.46 -4.29
C HIS A 52 1.07 -14.55 -2.83
N LYS A 53 1.15 -15.76 -2.24
CA LYS A 53 0.82 -16.00 -0.84
C LYS A 53 1.74 -15.22 0.11
N LEU A 54 3.04 -15.21 -0.18
CA LEU A 54 4.02 -14.49 0.63
C LEU A 54 3.79 -12.97 0.60
N LEU A 55 3.28 -12.44 -0.52
CA LEU A 55 3.01 -11.01 -0.68
C LEU A 55 1.72 -10.52 0.00
N HIS A 56 0.77 -11.40 0.37
CA HIS A 56 -0.46 -10.97 1.05
C HIS A 56 -0.19 -10.20 2.34
N LEU A 57 0.66 -10.74 3.22
CA LEU A 57 0.93 -10.14 4.52
C LEU A 57 1.69 -8.80 4.39
N PRO A 58 2.81 -8.71 3.63
CA PRO A 58 3.47 -7.44 3.34
C PRO A 58 2.53 -6.40 2.71
N LEU A 59 1.71 -6.81 1.74
CA LEU A 59 0.76 -5.92 1.08
C LEU A 59 -0.28 -5.40 2.07
N MET A 60 -0.88 -6.28 2.88
CA MET A 60 -1.86 -5.89 3.89
C MET A 60 -1.29 -4.90 4.91
N ILE A 61 -0.08 -5.17 5.43
CA ILE A 61 0.60 -4.28 6.38
C ILE A 61 0.88 -2.92 5.73
N LEU A 62 1.43 -2.90 4.51
CA LEU A 62 1.74 -1.66 3.80
C LEU A 62 0.49 -0.85 3.47
N VAL A 63 -0.59 -1.50 3.05
CA VAL A 63 -1.87 -0.84 2.79
C VAL A 63 -2.39 -0.20 4.07
N LEU A 64 -2.41 -0.91 5.20
CA LEU A 64 -2.84 -0.33 6.48
C LEU A 64 -1.94 0.83 6.92
N ALA A 65 -0.62 0.67 6.82
CA ALA A 65 0.36 1.70 7.15
C ALA A 65 0.27 2.94 6.25
N HIS A 66 -0.30 2.80 5.04
CA HIS A 66 -0.53 3.90 4.12
C HIS A 66 -1.90 4.56 4.30
N VAL A 67 -2.95 3.74 4.33
CA VAL A 67 -4.35 4.20 4.34
C VAL A 67 -4.69 4.86 5.67
N LEU A 68 -4.32 4.29 6.81
CA LEU A 68 -4.70 4.88 8.11
C LEU A 68 -4.15 6.30 8.28
N PRO A 69 -2.85 6.58 8.06
CA PRO A 69 -2.34 7.94 8.18
C PRO A 69 -2.81 8.86 7.04
N ALA A 70 -3.03 8.34 5.82
CA ALA A 70 -3.56 9.13 4.71
C ALA A 70 -5.01 9.57 4.97
N CYS A 71 -5.86 8.68 5.47
CA CYS A 71 -7.22 9.00 5.89
C CYS A 71 -7.22 10.02 7.02
N TYR A 72 -6.38 9.84 8.04
CA TYR A 72 -6.24 10.82 9.12
C TYR A 72 -5.89 12.21 8.58
N LEU A 73 -4.88 12.32 7.72
CA LEU A 73 -4.45 13.58 7.13
C LEU A 73 -5.53 14.19 6.22
N ALA A 74 -6.30 13.36 5.49
CA ALA A 74 -7.40 13.82 4.65
C ALA A 74 -8.55 14.40 5.48
N ILE A 75 -8.96 13.71 6.55
CA ILE A 75 -9.99 14.17 7.49
C ILE A 75 -9.56 15.48 8.16
N GLN A 76 -8.29 15.57 8.57
CA GLN A 76 -7.75 16.81 9.12
C GLN A 76 -7.74 17.96 8.10
N ARG A 77 -7.34 17.69 6.84
CA ARG A 77 -7.34 18.69 5.76
C ARG A 77 -8.73 19.20 5.42
N TRP A 78 -9.76 18.37 5.54
CA TRP A 78 -11.17 18.77 5.37
C TRP A 78 -11.75 19.53 6.56
N GLY A 79 -10.97 19.75 7.63
CA GLY A 79 -11.40 20.50 8.80
C GLY A 79 -12.33 19.74 9.74
N TRP A 80 -12.56 18.45 9.50
CA TRP A 80 -13.43 17.62 10.35
C TRP A 80 -12.82 17.33 11.73
N ILE A 81 -11.49 17.31 11.83
CA ILE A 81 -10.76 17.14 13.11
C ILE A 81 -9.68 18.22 13.21
N GLY A 82 -10.06 19.39 13.77
CA GLY A 82 -9.16 20.43 14.29
C GLY A 82 -8.35 21.25 13.27
N GLN A 83 -8.89 22.39 12.83
CA GLN A 83 -8.58 23.73 13.36
C GLN A 83 -9.80 24.64 13.17
N ARG A 84 -10.54 24.94 14.26
CA ARG A 84 -11.19 26.26 14.39
C ARG A 84 -10.04 27.23 14.66
N THR A 85 -9.56 27.90 13.65
CA THR A 85 -8.88 29.17 13.87
C THR A 85 -10.00 30.19 13.99
N GLU A 86 -10.25 30.64 15.22
CA GLU A 86 -10.99 31.88 15.43
C GLU A 86 -10.21 33.01 14.74
N THR A 87 -10.74 33.51 13.63
CA THR A 87 -10.63 34.91 13.18
C THR A 87 -11.80 35.20 12.25
#